data_AF-A0A3C2DET8-F1
#
_entry.id   AF-A0A3C2DET8-F1
#
_cell.length_a   1.000
_cell.length_b   1.000
_cell.length_c   1.000
_cell.angle_alpha   90.00
_cell.angle_beta   90.00
_cell.angle_gamma   90.00
#
_symmetry.space_group_name_H-M   'P 1'
#
loop_
_entity.id
_entity.type
_entity.pdbx_description
1 polymer ?
#
loop_
_entity_poly.entity_id
_entity_poly.type
_entity_poly.pdbx_seq_one_letter_code
_entity_poly.pdbx_strand_id
1 'polypeptide(L)'
;ALTEFDSLRERHEFLQEQLDDIRSTRKELRKVIRSVDEEIVSVFASAFAEVSAHFEDLFVTLFPGGQGRLRLTAPDDLLETGLEVEARPSGKNVKKL
;
A
#
# COMPACT_ATOMS: atom_id res chain seq x y z
N ALA A 1 -22.29 -48.74 21.67
CA ALA A 1 -21.74 -48.96 20.32
C ALA A 1 -22.39 -48.02 19.30
N LEU A 2 -23.69 -48.13 18.99
CA LEU A 2 -24.35 -47.25 18.01
C LEU A 2 -24.38 -45.76 18.44
N THR A 3 -24.74 -45.49 19.69
CA THR A 3 -24.84 -44.13 20.26
C THR A 3 -23.51 -43.37 20.31
N GLU A 4 -22.39 -44.10 20.44
CA GLU A 4 -21.05 -43.50 20.50
C GLU A 4 -20.52 -43.20 19.09
N PHE A 5 -20.92 -44.00 18.11
CA PHE A 5 -20.68 -43.71 16.70
C PHE A 5 -21.47 -42.48 16.24
N ASP A 6 -22.76 -42.39 16.63
CA ASP A 6 -23.62 -41.26 16.29
C ASP A 6 -23.10 -39.95 16.88
N SER A 7 -22.67 -39.94 18.16
CA SER A 7 -22.11 -38.74 18.79
C SER A 7 -20.77 -38.31 18.19
N LEU A 8 -19.93 -39.26 17.78
CA LEU A 8 -18.68 -38.97 17.09
C LEU A 8 -18.94 -38.38 15.70
N ARG A 9 -19.96 -38.89 14.99
CA ARG A 9 -20.38 -38.38 13.69
C ARG A 9 -20.91 -36.95 13.79
N GLU A 10 -21.78 -36.66 14.74
CA GLU A 10 -22.28 -35.30 15.00
C GLU A 10 -21.14 -34.33 15.31
N ARG A 11 -20.19 -34.74 16.15
CA ARG A 11 -19.01 -33.91 16.44
C ARG A 11 -18.14 -33.68 15.22
N HIS A 12 -17.98 -34.69 14.37
CA HIS A 12 -17.23 -34.56 13.12
C HIS A 12 -17.92 -33.59 12.16
N GLU A 13 -19.23 -33.74 11.95
CA GLU A 13 -20.03 -32.85 11.10
C GLU A 13 -19.96 -31.40 11.59
N PHE A 14 -20.13 -31.17 12.90
CA PHE A 14 -19.99 -29.85 13.51
C PHE A 14 -18.60 -29.24 13.28
N LEU A 15 -17.52 -30.00 13.54
CA LEU A 15 -16.16 -29.50 13.34
C LEU A 15 -15.86 -29.22 11.86
N GLN A 16 -16.43 -30.00 10.95
CA GLN A 16 -16.28 -29.79 9.52
C GLN A 16 -16.94 -28.48 9.08
N GLU A 17 -18.17 -28.21 9.54
CA GLU A 17 -18.89 -26.96 9.29
C GLU A 17 -18.10 -25.75 9.81
N GLN A 18 -17.63 -25.80 11.07
CA GLN A 18 -16.81 -24.74 11.66
C GLN A 18 -15.51 -24.49 10.87
N LEU A 19 -14.90 -25.56 10.36
CA LEU A 19 -13.67 -25.45 9.59
C LEU A 19 -13.92 -24.81 8.21
N ASP A 20 -15.04 -25.12 7.57
CA ASP A 20 -15.43 -24.53 6.30
C ASP A 20 -15.83 -23.05 6.45
N ASP A 21 -16.46 -22.67 7.57
CA ASP A 21 -16.72 -21.26 7.92
C ASP A 21 -15.42 -20.46 8.13
N ILE A 22 -14.43 -21.02 8.82
CA ILE A 22 -13.12 -20.37 8.97
C ILE A 22 -12.44 -20.19 7.60
N ARG A 23 -12.54 -21.21 6.73
CA ARG A 23 -11.96 -21.14 5.38
C ARG A 23 -12.64 -20.09 4.52
N SER A 24 -13.96 -19.97 4.59
CA SER A 24 -14.74 -18.98 3.84
C SER A 24 -14.43 -17.56 4.33
N THR A 25 -14.47 -17.33 5.65
CA THR A 25 -14.16 -16.05 6.28
C THR A 25 -12.75 -15.58 5.93
N ARG A 26 -11.76 -16.48 5.97
CA ARG A 26 -10.38 -16.16 5.55
C ARG A 26 -10.32 -15.72 4.09
N LYS A 27 -11.09 -16.35 3.20
CA LYS A 27 -11.13 -15.98 1.78
C LYS A 27 -11.76 -14.60 1.60
N GLU A 28 -12.79 -14.28 2.36
CA GLU A 28 -13.44 -12.96 2.33
C GLU A 28 -12.51 -11.86 2.85
N LEU A 29 -11.86 -12.07 3.99
CA LEU A 29 -10.88 -11.11 4.52
C LEU A 29 -9.75 -10.83 3.53
N ARG A 30 -9.25 -11.86 2.82
CA ARG A 30 -8.23 -11.66 1.77
C ARG A 30 -8.73 -10.84 0.58
N LYS A 31 -10.03 -10.90 0.25
CA LYS A 31 -10.61 -10.02 -0.78
C LYS A 31 -10.70 -8.59 -0.29
N VAL A 32 -11.08 -8.39 0.97
CA VAL A 32 -11.14 -7.05 1.58
C VAL A 32 -9.75 -6.42 1.59
N ILE A 33 -8.72 -7.15 2.03
CA ILE A 33 -7.32 -6.68 2.01
C ILE A 33 -6.93 -6.22 0.61
N ARG A 34 -7.18 -7.05 -0.41
CA ARG A 34 -6.86 -6.69 -1.80
C ARG A 34 -7.57 -5.42 -2.28
N SER A 35 -8.85 -5.28 -1.94
CA SER A 35 -9.61 -4.08 -2.31
C SER A 35 -9.08 -2.83 -1.62
N VAL A 36 -8.62 -2.95 -0.38
CA VAL A 36 -7.99 -1.85 0.35
C VAL A 36 -6.63 -1.51 -0.27
N ASP A 37 -5.82 -2.51 -0.61
CA ASP A 37 -4.53 -2.33 -1.28
C ASP A 37 -4.69 -1.57 -2.62
N GLU A 38 -5.67 -1.97 -3.44
CA GLU A 38 -5.98 -1.31 -4.71
C GLU A 38 -6.38 0.16 -4.53
N GLU A 39 -7.17 0.46 -3.49
CA GLU A 39 -7.59 1.83 -3.17
C GLU A 39 -6.40 2.68 -2.67
N ILE A 40 -5.56 2.12 -1.79
CA ILE A 40 -4.35 2.80 -1.30
C ILE A 40 -3.45 3.18 -2.47
N VAL A 41 -3.20 2.24 -3.39
CA VAL A 41 -2.37 2.45 -4.58
C VAL A 41 -2.95 3.58 -5.44
N SER A 42 -4.27 3.55 -5.69
CA SER A 42 -4.96 4.57 -6.48
C SER A 42 -4.84 5.97 -5.87
N VAL A 43 -5.16 6.09 -4.58
CA VAL A 43 -5.11 7.36 -3.85
C VAL A 43 -3.68 7.90 -3.76
N PHE A 44 -2.71 7.04 -3.42
CA PHE A 44 -1.31 7.43 -3.33
C PHE A 44 -0.77 7.89 -4.68
N ALA A 45 -1.02 7.15 -5.76
CA ALA A 45 -0.54 7.51 -7.10
C ALA A 45 -1.06 8.88 -7.55
N SER A 46 -2.36 9.14 -7.32
CA SER A 46 -2.97 10.43 -7.64
C SER A 46 -2.34 11.56 -6.83
N ALA A 47 -2.23 11.38 -5.51
CA ALA A 47 -1.66 12.38 -4.62
C ALA A 47 -0.19 12.65 -4.93
N PHE A 48 0.60 11.61 -5.20
CA PHE A 48 2.01 11.74 -5.56
C PHE A 48 2.18 12.54 -6.86
N ALA A 49 1.38 12.23 -7.90
CA ALA A 49 1.45 12.96 -9.17
C ALA A 49 1.18 14.46 -8.98
N GLU A 50 0.14 14.81 -8.21
CA GLU A 50 -0.22 16.19 -7.90
C GLU A 50 0.87 16.91 -7.09
N VAL A 51 1.33 16.28 -6.00
CA VAL A 51 2.38 16.86 -5.14
C VAL A 51 3.70 16.99 -5.89
N SER A 52 4.06 16.03 -6.75
CA SER A 52 5.29 16.07 -7.55
C SER A 52 5.27 17.24 -8.53
N ALA A 53 4.15 17.47 -9.23
CA ALA A 53 4.02 18.61 -10.14
C ALA A 53 4.14 19.94 -9.39
N HIS A 54 3.43 20.09 -8.27
CA HIS A 54 3.52 21.29 -7.44
C HIS A 54 4.92 21.51 -6.85
N PHE A 55 5.60 20.43 -6.48
CA PHE A 55 6.96 20.51 -5.97
C PHE A 55 7.93 21.08 -7.02
N GLU A 56 7.85 20.60 -8.27
CA GLU A 56 8.69 21.10 -9.37
C GLU A 56 8.45 22.60 -9.61
N ASP A 57 7.20 23.02 -9.70
CA ASP A 57 6.80 24.44 -9.90
C ASP A 57 7.28 25.34 -8.76
N LEU A 58 7.06 24.90 -7.51
CA LEU A 58 7.47 25.63 -6.33
C LEU A 58 9.00 25.73 -6.27
N PHE A 59 9.72 24.66 -6.61
CA PHE A 59 11.17 24.63 -6.55
C PHE A 59 11.80 25.61 -7.54
N VAL A 60 11.31 25.67 -8.79
CA VAL A 60 11.80 26.63 -9.80
C VAL A 60 11.52 28.08 -9.37
N THR A 61 10.39 28.32 -8.72
CA THR A 61 10.03 29.64 -8.18
C THR A 61 10.98 30.08 -7.07
N LEU A 62 11.33 29.18 -6.15
CA LEU A 62 12.24 29.45 -5.04
C LEU A 62 13.72 29.51 -5.47
N PHE A 63 14.09 28.72 -6.47
CA PHE A 63 15.46 28.61 -6.98
C PHE A 63 15.48 28.80 -8.50
N PRO A 64 15.43 30.06 -9.01
CA PRO A 64 15.46 30.33 -10.44
C PRO A 64 16.69 29.71 -11.13
N GLY A 65 16.47 28.83 -12.09
CA GLY A 65 17.54 28.09 -12.78
C GLY A 65 18.06 26.85 -12.04
N GLY A 66 17.45 26.48 -10.90
CA GLY A 66 17.60 25.19 -10.24
C GLY A 66 16.58 24.16 -10.72
N GLN A 67 16.75 22.92 -10.31
CA GLN A 67 15.83 21.80 -10.56
C GLN A 67 15.60 21.05 -9.26
N GLY A 68 14.35 20.77 -8.92
CA GLY A 68 13.99 19.91 -7.82
C GLY A 68 12.89 18.96 -8.28
N ARG A 69 12.93 17.69 -7.85
CA ARG A 69 11.87 16.72 -8.13
C ARG A 69 11.72 15.72 -7.00
N LEU A 70 10.53 15.14 -6.90
CA LEU A 70 10.25 14.01 -6.04
C LEU A 70 10.46 12.70 -6.81
N ARG A 71 10.94 11.67 -6.12
CA ARG A 71 11.13 10.32 -6.68
C ARG A 71 10.63 9.27 -5.72
N LEU A 72 10.08 8.20 -6.29
CA LEU A 72 9.74 7.00 -5.56
C LEU A 72 10.95 6.07 -5.55
N THR A 73 11.24 5.47 -4.39
CA THR A 73 12.35 4.49 -4.28
C THR A 73 12.01 3.15 -4.94
N ALA A 74 10.73 2.79 -4.97
CA ALA A 74 10.20 1.59 -5.59
C ALA A 74 8.93 1.91 -6.41
N PRO A 75 9.06 2.49 -7.62
CA PRO A 75 7.90 2.93 -8.40
C PRO A 75 6.92 1.81 -8.80
N ASP A 76 7.39 0.56 -8.81
CA ASP A 76 6.58 -0.61 -9.12
C ASP A 76 5.87 -1.21 -7.89
N ASP A 77 6.14 -0.69 -6.68
CA ASP A 77 5.53 -1.13 -5.43
C ASP A 77 5.10 0.08 -4.58
N LEU A 78 3.93 0.63 -4.92
CA LEU A 78 3.40 1.83 -4.28
C LEU A 78 2.93 1.60 -2.83
N LEU A 79 2.81 0.35 -2.37
CA LEU A 79 2.44 0.05 -0.97
C LEU A 79 3.64 0.17 -0.04
N GLU A 80 4.83 -0.15 -0.52
CA GLU A 80 6.06 -0.19 0.29
C GLU A 80 7.13 0.83 -0.17
N THR A 81 6.84 1.64 -1.20
CA THR A 81 7.78 2.64 -1.70
C THR A 81 8.04 3.75 -0.68
N GLY A 82 9.31 4.18 -0.62
CA GLY A 82 9.72 5.44 -0.01
C GLY A 82 9.64 6.61 -0.99
N LEU A 83 9.92 7.80 -0.46
CA LEU A 83 9.98 9.07 -1.20
C LEU A 83 11.34 9.74 -1.01
N GLU A 84 11.97 10.11 -2.11
CA GLU A 84 13.23 10.84 -2.17
C GLU A 84 13.04 12.21 -2.79
N VAL A 85 13.84 13.17 -2.30
CA VAL A 85 13.88 14.53 -2.83
C VAL A 85 15.22 14.73 -3.52
N GLU A 86 15.20 14.95 -4.84
CA GLU A 86 16.38 15.37 -5.59
C GLU A 86 16.33 16.87 -5.80
N ALA A 87 17.33 17.60 -5.29
CA ALA A 87 17.41 19.05 -5.39
C ALA A 87 18.77 19.49 -5.95
N ARG A 88 18.74 20.32 -6.98
CA ARG A 88 19.89 20.96 -7.63
C ARG A 88 19.63 22.47 -7.72
N PRO A 89 20.02 23.26 -6.71
CA PRO A 89 19.93 24.71 -6.78
C PRO A 89 20.80 25.24 -7.93
N SER A 90 20.37 26.30 -8.63
CA SER A 90 21.14 26.97 -9.69
C SER A 90 22.59 27.18 -9.23
N GLY A 91 23.58 26.92 -10.08
CA GLY A 91 25.02 26.73 -9.77
C GLY A 91 25.80 27.85 -9.04
N LYS A 92 25.25 28.48 -8.00
CA LYS A 92 25.98 29.21 -6.96
C LYS A 92 25.92 28.36 -5.69
N ASN A 93 27.10 27.89 -5.25
CA ASN A 93 27.33 27.07 -4.05
C ASN A 93 26.39 27.45 -2.89
N VAL A 94 25.35 26.67 -2.66
CA VAL A 94 24.54 26.77 -1.45
C VAL A 94 25.35 26.12 -0.34
N LYS A 95 25.97 26.94 0.52
CA LYS A 95 26.53 26.47 1.79
C LYS A 95 25.39 25.84 2.58
N LYS A 96 25.59 24.58 2.98
CA LYS A 96 24.71 23.83 3.89
C LYS A 96 24.34 24.68 5.12
N LEU A 97 23.05 24.77 5.40
CA LEU A 97 22.52 24.93 6.76
C LEU A 97 21.98 23.57 7.19
#